data_AF-A0AAE3GL73-F1
#
_entry.id   AF-A0AAE3GL73-F1
#
_cell.length_a   1.000
_cell.length_b   1.000
_cell.length_c   1.000
_cell.angle_alpha   90.00
_cell.angle_beta   90.00
_cell.angle_gamma   90.00
#
_symmetry.space_group_name_H-M   'P 1'
#
loop_
_entity.id
_entity.type
_entity.pdbx_description
1 polymer ?
#
loop_
_entity_poly.entity_id
_entity_poly.type
_entity_poly.pdbx_seq_one_letter_code
_entity_poly.pdbx_strand_id
1 'polypeptide(L)'
;MTDTAPTGTTAPAASPTPAGAGLGERANGSTEADAPLRAVALGGGHGLQATLTALRRITTAVTAVVTVADDGGSSGRLRRELGLLPPGDLRKALEALAAADDEGQLWRRVFQRRFGGNGALAGHAVGNLLLAGLLEELGDPVAALDQARQLLGVRGRVLPMCTDPLDIEADVVGLDEDASAVRRIRGQVAVATTPGLVRRIRLHTAGRPGQLPRACPQAVAAVREADVVLLGPGSWFTSVLPHLLVPELHEALVDTSARKVVVLNLVPQPGETAGFSPERHLDVLCEHAPRLRVDAVIADTDSVPTPDRLRRAAAELGAQAHLARIATRQAPDRHDPEALAVSLLAALGRRTSAPSSTLIGAKVKTAERDTAVAPGERQGRGSTDSERRGEDPWR
;
A
#
# COMPACT_ATOMS: atom_id res chain seq x y z
N MET A 1 30.74 -54.52 39.01
CA MET A 1 31.41 -53.73 40.07
C MET A 1 32.74 -54.40 40.33
N THR A 2 33.77 -53.93 39.65
CA THR A 2 35.12 -54.48 39.67
C THR A 2 36.06 -53.29 39.68
N ASP A 3 36.81 -53.22 40.77
CA ASP A 3 38.24 -52.94 40.85
C ASP A 3 38.83 -51.53 40.62
N THR A 4 39.64 -51.15 41.62
CA THR A 4 40.91 -50.40 41.62
C THR A 4 41.08 -49.03 40.95
N ALA A 5 41.10 -47.99 41.80
CA ALA A 5 42.26 -47.13 42.18
C ALA A 5 43.18 -46.49 41.09
N PRO A 6 44.13 -45.60 41.43
CA PRO A 6 44.01 -44.15 41.29
C PRO A 6 45.19 -43.57 40.46
N THR A 7 45.63 -42.34 40.78
CA THR A 7 46.82 -41.59 40.29
C THR A 7 46.56 -40.68 39.09
N GLY A 8 47.04 -39.44 39.03
CA GLY A 8 47.96 -38.71 39.89
C GLY A 8 48.86 -37.82 39.03
N THR A 9 49.21 -36.64 39.56
CA THR A 9 50.45 -35.88 39.26
C THR A 9 50.56 -35.29 37.84
N THR A 10 51.10 -34.10 37.58
CA THR A 10 52.13 -33.30 38.25
C THR A 10 52.12 -31.91 37.59
N ALA A 11 52.39 -30.87 38.39
CA ALA A 11 52.84 -29.53 37.98
C ALA A 11 54.23 -29.58 37.26
N PRO A 12 54.92 -28.50 36.78
CA PRO A 12 54.97 -27.17 37.38
C PRO A 12 55.21 -25.91 36.47
N ALA A 13 54.93 -24.77 37.08
CA ALA A 13 55.67 -23.49 37.20
C ALA A 13 56.40 -22.78 36.03
N ALA A 14 56.16 -21.45 36.05
CA ALA A 14 57.10 -20.30 35.93
C ALA A 14 57.15 -19.50 34.61
N SER A 15 56.56 -18.29 34.67
CA SER A 15 57.04 -16.91 34.36
C SER A 15 58.12 -16.67 33.27
N PRO A 16 58.29 -15.46 32.65
CA PRO A 16 57.67 -14.13 32.91
C PRO A 16 57.21 -13.34 31.63
N THR A 17 56.57 -12.18 31.84
CA THR A 17 56.27 -11.06 30.87
C THR A 17 57.57 -10.47 30.25
N PRO A 18 57.59 -9.70 29.12
CA PRO A 18 56.69 -8.55 28.83
C PRO A 18 56.45 -8.16 27.33
N ALA A 19 55.68 -7.08 27.15
CA ALA A 19 55.75 -6.05 26.09
C ALA A 19 55.31 -6.36 24.65
N GLY A 20 54.43 -5.50 24.13
CA GLY A 20 54.10 -5.41 22.71
C GLY A 20 52.94 -4.45 22.45
N ALA A 21 53.24 -3.15 22.38
CA ALA A 21 52.32 -2.15 21.86
C ALA A 21 52.00 -2.44 20.39
N GLY A 22 50.72 -2.47 20.04
CA GLY A 22 50.24 -2.69 18.68
C GLY A 22 48.89 -2.03 18.46
N LEU A 23 48.95 -0.77 18.02
CA LEU A 23 48.02 -0.09 17.11
C LEU A 23 46.52 -0.33 17.32
N GLY A 24 45.87 0.68 17.90
CA GLY A 24 44.42 0.78 17.91
C GLY A 24 43.85 0.85 16.49
N GLU A 25 43.19 -0.23 16.08
CA GLU A 25 42.08 -0.12 15.14
C GLU A 25 40.88 0.43 15.92
N ARG A 26 40.62 1.71 15.72
CA ARG A 26 39.33 2.29 16.05
C ARG A 26 38.29 1.49 15.27
N ALA A 27 37.52 0.68 16.00
CA ALA A 27 36.28 0.11 15.50
C ALA A 27 35.47 1.26 14.90
N ASN A 28 35.33 1.24 13.58
CA ASN A 28 34.53 2.20 12.85
C ASN A 28 33.09 1.97 13.28
N GLY A 29 32.58 2.85 14.15
CA GLY A 29 31.20 2.83 14.57
C GLY A 29 30.33 2.99 13.34
N SER A 30 29.68 1.90 12.93
CA SER A 30 28.54 1.97 12.03
C SER A 30 27.44 2.71 12.78
N THR A 31 27.41 4.04 12.62
CA THR A 31 26.32 4.89 13.09
C THR A 31 25.01 4.32 12.55
N GLU A 32 23.99 4.31 13.40
CA GLU A 32 22.56 4.07 13.14
C GLU A 32 22.00 4.79 11.88
N ALA A 33 22.76 5.72 11.31
CA ALA A 33 22.44 6.54 10.14
C ALA A 33 22.49 5.82 8.78
N ASP A 34 23.00 4.59 8.68
CA ASP A 34 23.14 3.87 7.39
C ASP A 34 22.07 2.80 7.12
N ALA A 35 21.15 2.58 8.07
CA ALA A 35 20.02 1.68 7.84
C ALA A 35 18.99 2.33 6.89
N PRO A 36 18.44 1.59 5.90
CA PRO A 36 17.43 2.12 5.00
C PRO A 36 16.16 2.47 5.78
N LEU A 37 15.54 3.61 5.43
CA LEU A 37 14.26 4.04 6.01
C LEU A 37 13.20 2.94 5.83
N ARG A 38 12.69 2.38 6.93
CA ARG A 38 11.60 1.39 6.91
C ARG A 38 10.27 2.11 6.79
N ALA A 39 9.62 1.97 5.64
CA ALA A 39 8.37 2.65 5.33
C ALA A 39 7.22 1.64 5.21
N VAL A 40 6.13 1.89 5.93
CA VAL A 40 4.88 1.13 5.81
C VAL A 40 3.82 1.99 5.16
N ALA A 41 3.13 1.47 4.14
CA ALA A 41 1.99 2.13 3.53
C ALA A 41 0.73 1.26 3.70
N LEU A 42 -0.33 1.84 4.27
CA LEU A 42 -1.61 1.20 4.50
C LEU A 42 -2.63 1.70 3.48
N GLY A 43 -3.34 0.78 2.83
CA GLY A 43 -4.39 1.18 1.89
C GLY A 43 -4.93 0.05 1.03
N GLY A 44 -5.50 0.45 -0.10
CA GLY A 44 -6.01 -0.42 -1.16
C GLY A 44 -5.98 0.30 -2.50
N GLY A 45 -6.36 -0.43 -3.55
CA GLY A 45 -6.54 0.11 -4.89
C GLY A 45 -5.37 0.92 -5.46
N HIS A 46 -5.72 1.92 -6.26
CA HIS A 46 -4.76 2.81 -6.94
C HIS A 46 -4.12 3.84 -6.00
N GLY A 47 -4.81 4.20 -4.91
CA GLY A 47 -4.27 5.15 -3.93
C GLY A 47 -3.02 4.60 -3.24
N LEU A 48 -3.08 3.34 -2.76
CA LEU A 48 -1.90 2.66 -2.21
C LEU A 48 -0.80 2.52 -3.25
N GLN A 49 -1.14 2.20 -4.51
CA GLN A 49 -0.16 2.12 -5.60
C GLN A 49 0.60 3.44 -5.81
N ALA A 50 -0.07 4.59 -5.70
CA ALA A 50 0.57 5.90 -5.79
C ALA A 50 1.61 6.10 -4.67
N THR A 51 1.21 5.81 -3.42
CA THR A 51 2.11 5.87 -2.26
C THR A 51 3.31 4.93 -2.40
N LEU A 52 3.09 3.67 -2.80
CA LEU A 52 4.17 2.71 -3.00
C LEU A 52 5.15 3.15 -4.10
N THR A 53 4.63 3.70 -5.19
CA THR A 53 5.45 4.20 -6.30
C THR A 53 6.31 5.40 -5.88
N ALA A 54 5.78 6.28 -5.02
CA ALA A 54 6.55 7.38 -4.43
C ALA A 54 7.61 6.87 -3.44
N LEU A 55 7.25 5.94 -2.54
CA LEU A 55 8.16 5.39 -1.53
C LEU A 55 9.35 4.65 -2.13
N ARG A 56 9.18 3.94 -3.24
CA ARG A 56 10.27 3.26 -3.96
C ARG A 56 11.38 4.19 -4.44
N ARG A 57 11.09 5.49 -4.56
CA ARG A 57 12.09 6.50 -4.89
C ARG A 57 12.92 6.90 -3.67
N ILE A 58 12.38 6.69 -2.46
CA ILE A 58 12.99 7.08 -1.18
C ILE A 58 13.75 5.91 -0.55
N THR A 59 13.20 4.70 -0.58
CA THR A 59 13.76 3.54 0.12
C THR A 59 13.37 2.23 -0.56
N THR A 60 14.19 1.19 -0.35
CA THR A 60 13.88 -0.19 -0.74
C THR A 60 13.19 -0.98 0.36
N ALA A 61 13.22 -0.51 1.61
CA ALA A 61 12.60 -1.15 2.77
C ALA A 61 11.12 -0.72 2.90
N VAL A 62 10.32 -1.03 1.88
CA VAL A 62 8.89 -0.70 1.81
C VAL A 62 8.04 -1.92 2.14
N THR A 63 7.08 -1.76 3.05
CA THR A 63 6.04 -2.76 3.33
C THR A 63 4.66 -2.18 3.00
N ALA A 64 3.93 -2.82 2.10
CA ALA A 64 2.52 -2.53 1.84
C ALA A 64 1.66 -3.37 2.77
N VAL A 65 0.77 -2.74 3.53
CA VAL A 65 -0.30 -3.41 4.29
C VAL A 65 -1.62 -3.14 3.58
N VAL A 66 -2.27 -4.20 3.12
CA VAL A 66 -3.34 -4.10 2.13
C VAL A 66 -4.69 -4.53 2.71
N THR A 67 -5.73 -3.76 2.43
CA THR A 67 -7.11 -4.15 2.74
C THR A 67 -7.52 -5.45 2.04
N VAL A 68 -8.32 -6.26 2.73
CA VAL A 68 -8.83 -7.56 2.25
C VAL A 68 -10.36 -7.61 2.28
N ALA A 69 -10.99 -6.45 2.09
CA ALA A 69 -12.43 -6.29 2.15
C ALA A 69 -13.13 -6.19 0.78
N ASP A 70 -12.37 -6.11 -0.33
CA ASP A 70 -12.89 -6.03 -1.70
C ASP A 70 -13.86 -7.19 -2.02
N ASP A 71 -15.03 -6.85 -2.57
CA ASP A 71 -16.05 -7.78 -3.03
C ASP A 71 -16.48 -7.53 -4.50
N GLY A 72 -15.72 -6.68 -5.20
CA GLY A 72 -15.97 -6.25 -6.58
C GLY A 72 -15.24 -7.04 -7.65
N GLY A 73 -15.82 -7.05 -8.85
CA GLY A 73 -15.20 -7.57 -10.08
C GLY A 73 -14.62 -8.97 -9.95
N SER A 74 -13.44 -9.18 -10.54
CA SER A 74 -12.72 -10.46 -10.51
C SER A 74 -12.36 -10.93 -9.10
N SER A 75 -11.99 -10.01 -8.21
CA SER A 75 -11.59 -10.34 -6.83
C SER A 75 -12.79 -10.86 -6.03
N GLY A 76 -13.91 -10.15 -6.13
CA GLY A 76 -15.16 -10.52 -5.48
C GLY A 76 -15.70 -11.86 -5.95
N ARG A 77 -15.59 -12.17 -7.26
CA ARG A 77 -15.96 -13.49 -7.77
C ARG A 77 -15.11 -14.60 -7.14
N LEU A 78 -13.79 -14.49 -7.20
CA LEU A 78 -12.88 -15.48 -6.60
C LEU A 78 -13.11 -15.65 -5.10
N ARG A 79 -13.30 -14.55 -4.39
CA ARG A 79 -13.61 -14.56 -2.96
C ARG A 79 -14.90 -15.33 -2.66
N ARG A 80 -15.97 -15.11 -3.42
CA ARG A 80 -17.26 -15.80 -3.22
C ARG A 80 -17.19 -17.28 -3.59
N GLU A 81 -16.44 -17.61 -4.64
CA GLU A 81 -16.32 -18.97 -5.16
C GLU A 81 -15.37 -19.84 -4.33
N LEU A 82 -14.28 -19.27 -3.80
CA LEU A 82 -13.21 -20.01 -3.14
C LEU A 82 -13.08 -19.73 -1.63
N GLY A 83 -13.75 -18.70 -1.11
CA GLY A 83 -13.66 -18.33 0.31
C GLY A 83 -12.31 -17.74 0.75
N LEU A 84 -11.45 -17.36 -0.20
CA LEU A 84 -10.11 -16.83 0.04
C LEU A 84 -10.10 -15.31 0.19
N LEU A 85 -8.95 -14.74 0.57
CA LEU A 85 -8.75 -13.30 0.54
C LEU A 85 -8.96 -12.75 -0.88
N PRO A 86 -9.59 -11.57 -1.05
CA PRO A 86 -9.73 -10.96 -2.36
C PRO A 86 -8.35 -10.55 -2.90
N PRO A 87 -7.90 -11.11 -4.04
CA PRO A 87 -6.53 -10.90 -4.52
C PRO A 87 -6.29 -9.52 -5.16
N GLY A 88 -7.34 -8.76 -5.45
CA GLY A 88 -7.28 -7.58 -6.33
C GLY A 88 -6.33 -6.48 -5.90
N ASP A 89 -6.38 -6.08 -4.62
CA ASP A 89 -5.53 -5.01 -4.11
C ASP A 89 -4.15 -5.51 -3.73
N LEU A 90 -4.05 -6.75 -3.24
CA LEU A 90 -2.78 -7.45 -3.02
C LEU A 90 -1.96 -7.51 -4.32
N ARG A 91 -2.62 -7.87 -5.42
CA ARG A 91 -2.06 -7.88 -6.77
C ARG A 91 -1.52 -6.50 -7.17
N LYS A 92 -2.32 -5.43 -7.01
CA LYS A 92 -1.90 -4.07 -7.36
C LYS A 92 -0.69 -3.61 -6.54
N ALA A 93 -0.64 -3.96 -5.26
CA ALA A 93 0.50 -3.65 -4.39
C ALA A 93 1.78 -4.37 -4.85
N LEU A 94 1.69 -5.66 -5.20
CA LEU A 94 2.82 -6.41 -5.76
C LEU A 94 3.31 -5.78 -7.08
N GLU A 95 2.41 -5.39 -7.97
CA GLU A 95 2.75 -4.72 -9.23
C GLU A 95 3.41 -3.35 -9.04
N ALA A 96 3.03 -2.62 -7.99
CA ALA A 96 3.63 -1.35 -7.61
C ALA A 96 5.09 -1.52 -7.15
N LEU A 97 5.40 -2.66 -6.52
CA LEU A 97 6.73 -2.97 -5.96
C LEU A 97 7.61 -3.87 -6.84
N ALA A 98 7.08 -4.38 -7.95
CA ALA A 98 7.78 -5.29 -8.86
C ALA A 98 9.03 -4.65 -9.51
N ALA A 99 9.99 -5.48 -9.89
CA ALA A 99 11.25 -5.04 -10.47
C ALA A 99 11.04 -4.20 -11.75
N ALA A 100 12.03 -3.33 -12.03
CA ALA A 100 12.03 -2.46 -13.20
C ALA A 100 12.88 -3.01 -14.36
N ASP A 101 13.51 -4.17 -14.19
CA ASP A 101 14.21 -4.89 -15.25
C ASP A 101 13.22 -5.51 -16.26
N ASP A 102 13.75 -6.00 -17.39
CA ASP A 102 12.93 -6.49 -18.50
C ASP A 102 12.03 -7.67 -18.09
N GLU A 103 12.55 -8.56 -17.25
CA GLU A 103 11.82 -9.70 -16.71
C GLU A 103 10.69 -9.25 -15.77
N GLY A 104 10.97 -8.36 -14.82
CA GLY A 104 9.97 -7.77 -13.95
C GLY A 104 8.90 -7.01 -14.74
N GLN A 105 9.27 -6.27 -15.79
CA GLN A 105 8.32 -5.59 -16.65
C GLN A 105 7.41 -6.57 -17.42
N LEU A 106 7.95 -7.68 -17.92
CA LEU A 106 7.15 -8.74 -18.54
C LEU A 106 6.15 -9.32 -17.55
N TRP A 107 6.63 -9.74 -16.38
CA TRP A 107 5.78 -10.32 -15.34
C TRP A 107 4.71 -9.36 -14.85
N ARG A 108 5.02 -8.07 -14.69
CA ARG A 108 4.02 -7.02 -14.39
C ARG A 108 2.93 -6.95 -15.44
N ARG A 109 3.27 -6.96 -16.74
CA ARG A 109 2.28 -6.95 -17.83
C ARG A 109 1.40 -8.21 -17.82
N VAL A 110 1.99 -9.37 -17.54
CA VAL A 110 1.27 -10.65 -17.41
C VAL A 110 0.32 -10.60 -16.22
N PHE A 111 0.81 -10.18 -15.05
CA PHE A 111 0.01 -10.09 -13.82
C PHE A 111 -1.21 -9.18 -13.98
N GLN A 112 -1.05 -8.08 -14.70
CA GLN A 112 -2.11 -7.11 -15.01
C GLN A 112 -3.08 -7.57 -16.09
N ARG A 113 -2.68 -8.53 -16.93
CA ARG A 113 -3.48 -8.94 -18.09
C ARG A 113 -4.83 -9.44 -17.62
N ARG A 114 -5.90 -8.84 -18.15
CA ARG A 114 -7.26 -9.35 -18.02
C ARG A 114 -7.64 -10.18 -19.23
N PHE A 115 -8.27 -11.32 -18.98
CA PHE A 115 -8.88 -12.10 -20.04
C PHE A 115 -10.10 -11.33 -20.58
N GLY A 116 -10.16 -11.18 -21.91
CA GLY A 116 -11.35 -10.72 -22.61
C GLY A 116 -12.25 -11.90 -23.00
N GLY A 117 -13.16 -11.65 -23.93
CA GLY A 117 -14.07 -12.68 -24.47
C GLY A 117 -15.22 -13.01 -23.52
N ASN A 118 -15.78 -14.20 -23.71
CA ASN A 118 -16.97 -14.70 -23.00
C ASN A 118 -16.61 -15.95 -22.19
N GLY A 119 -17.39 -16.25 -21.15
CA GLY A 119 -17.22 -17.47 -20.32
C GLY A 119 -16.60 -17.20 -18.95
N ALA A 120 -16.28 -18.27 -18.21
CA ALA A 120 -15.89 -18.20 -16.80
C ALA A 120 -14.63 -17.36 -16.53
N LEU A 121 -13.65 -17.39 -17.45
CA LEU A 121 -12.41 -16.62 -17.29
C LEU A 121 -12.57 -15.14 -17.65
N ALA A 122 -13.65 -14.73 -18.32
CA ALA A 122 -13.82 -13.36 -18.79
C ALA A 122 -13.75 -12.34 -17.63
N GLY A 123 -12.91 -11.32 -17.81
CA GLY A 123 -12.68 -10.26 -16.82
C GLY A 123 -11.75 -10.64 -15.65
N HIS A 124 -11.33 -11.91 -15.50
CA HIS A 124 -10.31 -12.26 -14.52
C HIS A 124 -8.96 -11.68 -14.91
N ALA A 125 -8.27 -11.09 -13.93
CA ALA A 125 -6.85 -10.77 -14.07
C ALA A 125 -6.03 -12.06 -13.87
N VAL A 126 -5.01 -12.30 -14.70
CA VAL A 126 -4.13 -13.46 -14.57
C VAL A 126 -3.50 -13.50 -13.18
N GLY A 127 -3.00 -12.36 -12.68
CA GLY A 127 -2.43 -12.28 -11.33
C GLY A 127 -3.42 -12.63 -10.23
N ASN A 128 -4.72 -12.36 -10.42
CA ASN A 128 -5.74 -12.75 -9.43
C ASN A 128 -5.89 -14.28 -9.36
N LEU A 129 -5.86 -14.95 -10.52
CA LEU A 129 -5.95 -16.42 -10.58
C LEU A 129 -4.70 -17.08 -10.00
N LEU A 130 -3.52 -16.54 -10.30
CA LEU A 130 -2.27 -17.03 -9.73
C LEU A 130 -2.28 -16.89 -8.19
N LEU A 131 -2.66 -15.71 -7.68
CA LEU A 131 -2.75 -15.49 -6.24
C LEU A 131 -3.79 -16.39 -5.59
N ALA A 132 -4.94 -16.63 -6.22
CA ALA A 132 -5.93 -17.59 -5.72
C ALA A 132 -5.33 -19.00 -5.61
N GLY A 133 -4.65 -19.49 -6.66
CA GLY A 133 -3.98 -20.79 -6.64
C GLY A 133 -2.90 -20.89 -5.55
N LEU A 134 -2.09 -19.84 -5.37
CA LEU A 134 -1.08 -19.81 -4.29
C LEU A 134 -1.73 -19.80 -2.89
N LEU A 135 -2.85 -19.10 -2.71
CA LEU A 135 -3.60 -19.07 -1.46
C LEU A 135 -4.21 -20.44 -1.12
N GLU A 136 -4.78 -21.14 -2.10
CA GLU A 136 -5.30 -22.50 -1.90
C GLU A 136 -4.20 -23.50 -1.60
N GLU A 137 -3.11 -23.48 -2.37
CA GLU A 137 -2.03 -24.45 -2.25
C GLU A 137 -1.29 -24.33 -0.91
N LEU A 138 -1.01 -23.10 -0.47
CA LEU A 138 -0.17 -22.88 0.72
C LEU A 138 -0.97 -22.74 2.01
N GLY A 139 -2.25 -22.36 1.94
CA GLY A 139 -3.10 -22.13 3.12
C GLY A 139 -2.67 -20.98 4.03
N ASP A 140 -1.56 -20.30 3.72
CA ASP A 140 -1.05 -19.12 4.44
C ASP A 140 -0.97 -17.92 3.48
N PRO A 141 -1.80 -16.87 3.69
CA PRO A 141 -1.74 -15.64 2.92
C PRO A 141 -0.36 -14.98 2.82
N VAL A 142 0.43 -15.03 3.89
CA VAL A 142 1.75 -14.40 3.91
C VAL A 142 2.72 -15.20 3.04
N ALA A 143 2.73 -16.52 3.18
CA ALA A 143 3.53 -17.39 2.32
C ALA A 143 3.16 -17.24 0.83
N ALA A 144 1.86 -17.17 0.50
CA ALA A 144 1.39 -16.97 -0.87
C ALA A 144 1.87 -15.64 -1.47
N LEU A 145 1.80 -14.55 -0.71
CA LEU A 145 2.30 -13.25 -1.16
C LEU A 145 3.82 -13.23 -1.27
N ASP A 146 4.54 -13.90 -0.36
CA ASP A 146 5.99 -14.01 -0.43
C ASP A 146 6.47 -14.86 -1.63
N GLN A 147 5.68 -15.85 -2.08
CA GLN A 147 5.94 -16.59 -3.33
C GLN A 147 5.69 -15.71 -4.56
N ALA A 148 4.56 -14.99 -4.62
CA ALA A 148 4.28 -14.06 -5.71
C ALA A 148 5.33 -12.93 -5.78
N ARG A 149 5.84 -12.49 -4.62
CA ARG A 149 6.93 -11.52 -4.49
C ARG A 149 8.21 -12.01 -5.17
N GLN A 150 8.58 -13.27 -4.96
CA GLN A 150 9.75 -13.89 -5.61
C GLN A 150 9.58 -13.96 -7.12
N LEU A 151 8.41 -14.42 -7.59
CA LEU A 151 8.11 -14.53 -9.03
C LEU A 151 8.19 -13.17 -9.75
N LEU A 152 7.72 -12.10 -9.11
CA LEU A 152 7.68 -10.75 -9.68
C LEU A 152 8.97 -9.94 -9.45
N GLY A 153 9.98 -10.51 -8.79
CA GLY A 153 11.21 -9.79 -8.41
C GLY A 153 10.93 -8.57 -7.51
N VAL A 154 9.89 -8.61 -6.69
CA VAL A 154 9.44 -7.46 -5.88
C VAL A 154 10.48 -7.08 -4.83
N ARG A 155 10.81 -5.77 -4.78
CA ARG A 155 11.62 -5.16 -3.72
C ARG A 155 10.72 -4.48 -2.70
N GLY A 156 10.81 -4.91 -1.45
CA GLY A 156 9.83 -4.62 -0.40
C GLY A 156 8.96 -5.83 -0.11
N ARG A 157 7.89 -5.65 0.65
CA ARG A 157 6.98 -6.73 1.07
C ARG A 157 5.52 -6.30 0.94
N VAL A 158 4.63 -7.25 0.65
CA VAL A 158 3.19 -7.04 0.62
C VAL A 158 2.57 -7.96 1.65
N LEU A 159 1.77 -7.40 2.55
CA LEU A 159 1.10 -8.11 3.64
C LEU A 159 -0.39 -7.77 3.62
N PRO A 160 -1.28 -8.72 3.93
CA PRO A 160 -2.68 -8.40 4.12
C PRO A 160 -2.85 -7.74 5.50
N MET A 161 -3.83 -6.86 5.68
CA MET A 161 -4.12 -6.28 6.99
C MET A 161 -4.69 -7.31 7.98
N CYS A 162 -5.35 -8.35 7.46
CA CYS A 162 -6.02 -9.42 8.20
C CYS A 162 -5.78 -10.75 7.48
N THR A 163 -5.66 -11.85 8.23
CA THR A 163 -5.47 -13.20 7.65
C THR A 163 -6.77 -13.81 7.13
N ASP A 164 -7.90 -13.27 7.57
CA ASP A 164 -9.25 -13.69 7.16
C ASP A 164 -9.88 -12.67 6.19
N PRO A 165 -10.75 -13.11 5.25
CA PRO A 165 -11.51 -12.20 4.41
C PRO A 165 -12.48 -11.35 5.24
N LEU A 166 -12.70 -10.10 4.85
CA LEU A 166 -13.48 -9.14 5.64
C LEU A 166 -14.66 -8.56 4.87
N ASP A 167 -15.83 -8.47 5.49
CA ASP A 167 -16.98 -7.73 4.96
C ASP A 167 -17.02 -6.33 5.57
N ILE A 168 -17.35 -5.32 4.76
CA ILE A 168 -17.60 -3.95 5.22
C ILE A 168 -19.12 -3.75 5.36
N GLU A 169 -19.52 -3.13 6.47
CA GLU A 169 -20.87 -2.58 6.68
C GLU A 169 -20.76 -1.10 7.04
N ALA A 170 -21.70 -0.28 6.55
CA ALA A 170 -21.76 1.15 6.82
C ALA A 170 -23.14 1.60 7.30
N ASP A 171 -23.17 2.56 8.23
CA ASP A 171 -24.34 3.40 8.50
C ASP A 171 -24.37 4.55 7.49
N VAL A 172 -25.48 4.66 6.75
CA VAL A 172 -25.66 5.65 5.69
C VAL A 172 -26.95 6.44 5.92
N VAL A 173 -26.88 7.76 5.76
CA VAL A 173 -28.04 8.68 5.87
C VAL A 173 -28.32 9.37 4.53
N GLY A 174 -29.49 9.99 4.40
CA GLY A 174 -29.88 10.71 3.18
C GLY A 174 -30.33 9.80 2.03
N LEU A 175 -30.76 8.57 2.34
CA LEU A 175 -31.33 7.62 1.37
C LEU A 175 -32.87 7.61 1.37
N ASP A 176 -33.49 8.15 2.42
CA ASP A 176 -34.93 8.21 2.62
C ASP A 176 -35.43 9.66 2.62
N GLU A 177 -36.75 9.87 2.56
CA GLU A 177 -37.36 11.20 2.68
C GLU A 177 -36.98 11.89 4.00
N ASP A 178 -36.88 11.11 5.08
CA ASP A 178 -36.25 11.54 6.31
C ASP A 178 -34.72 11.48 6.15
N ALA A 179 -34.11 12.65 5.95
CA ALA A 179 -32.67 12.80 5.78
C ALA A 179 -31.85 12.31 7.00
N SER A 180 -32.48 12.13 8.17
CA SER A 180 -31.83 11.64 9.39
C SER A 180 -31.90 10.11 9.56
N ALA A 181 -32.75 9.43 8.78
CA ALA A 181 -32.90 7.98 8.85
C ALA A 181 -31.58 7.26 8.50
N VAL A 182 -31.19 6.32 9.35
CA VAL A 182 -29.97 5.52 9.16
C VAL A 182 -30.34 4.18 8.51
N ARG A 183 -29.70 3.89 7.38
CA ARG A 183 -29.72 2.58 6.72
C ARG A 183 -28.38 1.89 6.88
N ARG A 184 -28.41 0.56 7.05
CA ARG A 184 -27.20 -0.27 7.02
C ARG A 184 -26.99 -0.81 5.61
N ILE A 185 -25.81 -0.56 5.05
CA ILE A 185 -25.38 -1.06 3.75
C ILE A 185 -24.20 -1.99 3.96
N ARG A 186 -24.26 -3.19 3.40
CA ARG A 186 -23.19 -4.20 3.48
C ARG A 186 -22.60 -4.49 2.10
N GLY A 187 -21.29 -4.67 2.07
CA GLY A 187 -20.50 -4.92 0.87
C GLY A 187 -19.64 -3.71 0.51
N GLN A 188 -18.39 -3.96 0.15
CA GLN A 188 -17.42 -2.89 -0.11
C GLN A 188 -17.85 -2.04 -1.30
N VAL A 189 -18.23 -2.68 -2.42
CA VAL A 189 -18.74 -1.96 -3.60
C VAL A 189 -20.01 -1.18 -3.25
N ALA A 190 -20.95 -1.79 -2.53
CA ALA A 190 -22.21 -1.12 -2.18
C ALA A 190 -22.00 0.11 -1.29
N VAL A 191 -21.05 0.04 -0.35
CA VAL A 191 -20.66 1.18 0.49
C VAL A 191 -19.92 2.25 -0.33
N ALA A 192 -19.05 1.86 -1.26
CA ALA A 192 -18.30 2.80 -2.09
C ALA A 192 -19.18 3.58 -3.07
N THR A 193 -20.29 2.98 -3.53
CA THR A 193 -21.15 3.56 -4.58
C THR A 193 -22.50 4.02 -4.06
N THR A 194 -22.70 4.09 -2.74
CA THR A 194 -23.98 4.54 -2.18
C THR A 194 -24.23 6.02 -2.49
N PRO A 195 -25.45 6.43 -2.87
CA PRO A 195 -25.75 7.85 -3.09
C PRO A 195 -25.90 8.65 -1.79
N GLY A 196 -26.02 7.97 -0.65
CA GLY A 196 -26.16 8.60 0.66
C GLY A 196 -24.82 8.98 1.30
N LEU A 197 -24.88 9.62 2.46
CA LEU A 197 -23.71 10.01 3.23
C LEU A 197 -23.32 8.90 4.21
N VAL A 198 -22.14 8.31 4.01
CA VAL A 198 -21.55 7.34 4.95
C VAL A 198 -21.15 8.06 6.24
N ARG A 199 -21.66 7.57 7.37
CA ARG A 199 -21.36 8.11 8.72
C ARG A 199 -20.27 7.32 9.42
N ARG A 200 -20.38 5.99 9.39
CA ARG A 200 -19.46 5.09 10.08
C ARG A 200 -19.41 3.75 9.38
N ILE A 201 -18.23 3.14 9.39
CA ILE A 201 -18.01 1.77 8.90
C ILE A 201 -17.70 0.78 10.04
N ARG A 202 -17.92 -0.50 9.76
CA ARG A 202 -17.63 -1.66 10.61
C ARG A 202 -17.06 -2.77 9.74
N LEU A 203 -16.19 -3.59 10.33
CA LEU A 203 -15.64 -4.77 9.70
C LEU A 203 -16.18 -6.03 10.36
N HIS A 204 -16.50 -7.01 9.54
CA HIS A 204 -16.94 -8.34 9.97
C HIS A 204 -16.04 -9.40 9.36
N THR A 205 -15.67 -10.40 10.15
CA THR A 205 -14.98 -11.59 9.62
C THR A 205 -15.95 -12.37 8.74
N ALA A 206 -15.60 -12.57 7.47
CA ALA A 206 -16.48 -13.22 6.51
C ALA A 206 -16.86 -14.64 6.99
N GLY A 207 -18.16 -14.95 6.92
CA GLY A 207 -18.70 -16.23 7.39
C GLY A 207 -18.69 -16.45 8.91
N ARG A 208 -18.16 -15.50 9.71
CA ARG A 208 -18.03 -15.62 11.17
C ARG A 208 -18.54 -14.35 11.89
N PRO A 209 -19.87 -14.12 11.88
CA PRO A 209 -20.46 -12.96 12.55
C PRO A 209 -20.16 -12.98 14.05
N GLY A 210 -19.83 -11.82 14.61
CA GLY A 210 -19.47 -11.66 16.02
C GLY A 210 -17.99 -11.91 16.35
N GLN A 211 -17.22 -12.49 15.44
CA GLN A 211 -15.76 -12.58 15.59
C GLN A 211 -15.09 -11.30 15.09
N LEU A 212 -14.31 -10.66 15.96
CA LEU A 212 -13.49 -9.51 15.60
C LEU A 212 -12.43 -9.90 14.56
N PRO A 213 -12.15 -9.04 13.56
CA PRO A 213 -11.04 -9.23 12.63
C PRO A 213 -9.72 -9.43 13.38
N ARG A 214 -8.88 -10.35 12.90
CA ARG A 214 -7.55 -10.59 13.46
C ARG A 214 -6.49 -10.03 12.53
N ALA A 215 -5.67 -9.12 13.03
CA ALA A 215 -4.58 -8.59 12.21
C ALA A 215 -3.61 -9.68 11.77
N CYS A 216 -3.00 -9.48 10.59
CA CYS A 216 -1.82 -10.23 10.20
C CYS A 216 -0.66 -9.89 11.17
N PRO A 217 -0.07 -10.87 11.89
CA PRO A 217 0.99 -10.61 12.86
C PRO A 217 2.20 -9.90 12.25
N GLN A 218 2.55 -10.26 11.02
CA GLN A 218 3.64 -9.66 10.26
C GLN A 218 3.35 -8.20 9.89
N ALA A 219 2.08 -7.84 9.65
CA ALA A 219 1.68 -6.46 9.39
C ALA A 219 1.78 -5.60 10.67
N VAL A 220 1.36 -6.15 11.81
CA VAL A 220 1.50 -5.52 13.12
C VAL A 220 2.98 -5.28 13.46
N ALA A 221 3.84 -6.29 13.25
CA ALA A 221 5.27 -6.16 13.46
C ALA A 221 5.88 -5.07 12.56
N ALA A 222 5.53 -5.07 11.27
CA ALA A 222 6.00 -4.05 10.33
C ALA A 222 5.63 -2.63 10.77
N VAL A 223 4.42 -2.39 11.27
CA VAL A 223 4.00 -1.07 11.78
C VAL A 223 4.78 -0.66 13.04
N ARG A 224 5.06 -1.60 13.94
CA ARG A 224 5.83 -1.33 15.17
C ARG A 224 7.31 -1.04 14.89
N GLU A 225 7.87 -1.68 13.88
CA GLU A 225 9.28 -1.54 13.49
C GLU A 225 9.53 -0.43 12.47
N ALA A 226 8.47 0.20 11.95
CA ALA A 226 8.57 1.24 10.94
C ALA A 226 9.23 2.51 11.47
N ASP A 227 9.91 3.24 10.58
CA ASP A 227 10.34 4.61 10.86
C ASP A 227 9.26 5.61 10.38
N VAL A 228 8.49 5.23 9.35
CA VAL A 228 7.35 6.00 8.84
C VAL A 228 6.18 5.08 8.47
N VAL A 229 4.97 5.51 8.82
CA VAL A 229 3.71 4.85 8.49
C VAL A 229 2.81 5.82 7.72
N LEU A 230 2.32 5.41 6.55
CA LEU A 230 1.51 6.22 5.67
C LEU A 230 0.08 5.69 5.59
N LEU A 231 -0.90 6.56 5.79
CA LEU A 231 -2.31 6.28 5.56
C LEU A 231 -2.78 7.05 4.33
N GLY A 232 -3.31 6.32 3.35
CA GLY A 232 -3.79 6.90 2.11
C GLY A 232 -2.66 7.24 1.11
N PRO A 233 -3.03 7.84 -0.04
CA PRO A 233 -4.39 8.22 -0.42
C PRO A 233 -5.21 6.97 -0.79
N GLY A 234 -6.50 7.16 -1.04
CA GLY A 234 -7.42 6.12 -1.47
C GLY A 234 -8.84 6.34 -0.95
N SER A 235 -9.74 5.45 -1.36
CA SER A 235 -11.10 5.37 -0.84
C SER A 235 -11.14 5.45 0.67
N TRP A 236 -11.71 6.53 1.20
CA TRP A 236 -11.57 6.85 2.61
C TRP A 236 -12.21 5.78 3.48
N PHE A 237 -13.45 5.41 3.18
CA PHE A 237 -14.20 4.42 3.96
C PHE A 237 -13.87 2.99 3.57
N THR A 238 -13.47 2.74 2.32
CA THR A 238 -13.30 1.35 1.85
C THR A 238 -11.85 0.90 1.68
N SER A 239 -10.87 1.81 1.75
CA SER A 239 -9.44 1.50 1.62
C SER A 239 -8.56 2.08 2.73
N VAL A 240 -8.86 3.26 3.28
CA VAL A 240 -8.01 3.89 4.31
C VAL A 240 -8.46 3.49 5.71
N LEU A 241 -9.66 3.90 6.11
CA LEU A 241 -10.22 3.67 7.45
C LEU A 241 -10.32 2.19 7.87
N PRO A 242 -10.52 1.19 6.99
CA PRO A 242 -10.59 -0.21 7.40
C PRO A 242 -9.38 -0.68 8.23
N HIS A 243 -8.18 -0.15 7.96
CA HIS A 243 -6.97 -0.50 8.72
C HIS A 243 -7.07 -0.10 10.20
N LEU A 244 -7.85 0.94 10.51
CA LEU A 244 -8.07 1.44 11.87
C LEU A 244 -9.10 0.60 12.65
N LEU A 245 -9.81 -0.31 11.98
CA LEU A 245 -10.88 -1.12 12.53
C LEU A 245 -10.47 -2.57 12.82
N VAL A 246 -9.21 -2.93 12.51
CA VAL A 246 -8.61 -4.19 12.94
C VAL A 246 -7.89 -3.94 14.28
N PRO A 247 -8.35 -4.51 15.41
CA PRO A 247 -7.93 -4.08 16.75
C PRO A 247 -6.42 -4.09 16.97
N GLU A 248 -5.71 -5.17 16.62
CA GLU A 248 -4.28 -5.27 16.88
C GLU A 248 -3.46 -4.32 15.98
N LEU A 249 -3.95 -4.06 14.77
CA LEU A 249 -3.34 -3.08 13.86
C LEU A 249 -3.60 -1.64 14.34
N HIS A 250 -4.79 -1.37 14.88
CA HIS A 250 -5.13 -0.09 15.49
C HIS A 250 -4.21 0.21 16.68
N GLU A 251 -4.04 -0.71 17.63
CA GLU A 251 -3.12 -0.51 18.76
C GLU A 251 -1.69 -0.28 18.27
N ALA A 252 -1.24 -1.03 17.26
CA ALA A 252 0.09 -0.83 16.69
C ALA A 252 0.27 0.58 16.10
N LEU A 253 -0.76 1.13 15.43
CA LEU A 253 -0.74 2.49 14.88
C LEU A 253 -0.78 3.57 15.98
N VAL A 254 -1.50 3.32 17.08
CA VAL A 254 -1.54 4.24 18.22
C VAL A 254 -0.18 4.26 18.93
N ASP A 255 0.39 3.09 19.22
CA ASP A 255 1.56 2.93 20.08
C ASP A 255 2.90 3.09 19.35
N THR A 256 2.94 2.96 18.03
CA THR A 256 4.20 3.05 17.26
C THR A 256 4.86 4.43 17.41
N SER A 257 6.18 4.42 17.55
CA SER A 257 7.04 5.62 17.50
C SER A 257 7.31 6.10 16.08
N ALA A 258 6.87 5.36 15.05
CA ALA A 258 7.00 5.75 13.67
C ALA A 258 6.30 7.10 13.40
N ARG A 259 6.87 7.89 12.49
CA ARG A 259 6.19 9.11 12.00
C ARG A 259 4.95 8.71 11.20
N LYS A 260 3.78 9.19 11.61
CA LYS A 260 2.47 8.86 11.00
C LYS A 260 2.02 9.94 10.02
N VAL A 261 2.00 9.63 8.73
CA VAL A 261 1.68 10.58 7.65
C VAL A 261 0.34 10.22 7.02
N VAL A 262 -0.57 11.17 6.93
CA VAL A 262 -1.81 11.04 6.17
C VAL A 262 -1.62 11.71 4.81
N VAL A 263 -1.94 11.01 3.72
CA VAL A 263 -1.95 11.59 2.37
C VAL A 263 -3.39 11.70 1.90
N LEU A 264 -3.84 12.94 1.63
CA LEU A 264 -5.21 13.20 1.18
C LEU A 264 -5.41 12.90 -0.30
N ASN A 265 -6.66 12.60 -0.65
CA ASN A 265 -7.11 12.43 -2.03
C ASN A 265 -7.07 13.77 -2.78
N LEU A 266 -6.82 13.71 -4.09
CA LEU A 266 -6.77 14.89 -4.96
C LEU A 266 -8.17 15.37 -5.37
N VAL A 267 -9.09 14.41 -5.51
CA VAL A 267 -10.45 14.66 -5.95
C VAL A 267 -11.44 13.97 -5.00
N PRO A 268 -12.63 14.55 -4.78
CA PRO A 268 -13.71 13.85 -4.10
C PRO A 268 -14.04 12.54 -4.81
N GLN A 269 -14.39 11.51 -4.05
CA GLN A 269 -14.75 10.20 -4.59
C GLN A 269 -16.28 10.07 -4.58
N PRO A 270 -16.93 10.03 -5.77
CA PRO A 270 -18.37 9.87 -5.85
C PRO A 270 -18.84 8.65 -5.04
N GLY A 271 -19.85 8.82 -4.20
CA GLY A 271 -20.41 7.78 -3.33
C GLY A 271 -19.69 7.56 -2.00
N GLU A 272 -18.44 8.01 -1.83
CA GLU A 272 -17.73 7.93 -0.53
C GLU A 272 -17.56 9.30 0.15
N THR A 273 -17.01 10.27 -0.58
CA THR A 273 -16.58 11.56 -0.02
C THR A 273 -17.11 12.75 -0.81
N ALA A 274 -18.23 12.56 -1.54
CA ALA A 274 -18.91 13.64 -2.23
C ALA A 274 -19.28 14.77 -1.23
N GLY A 275 -18.80 15.98 -1.51
CA GLY A 275 -19.01 17.15 -0.65
C GLY A 275 -18.09 17.23 0.58
N PHE A 276 -17.15 16.30 0.78
CA PHE A 276 -16.16 16.43 1.86
C PHE A 276 -15.20 17.58 1.56
N SER A 277 -14.98 18.43 2.55
CA SER A 277 -13.79 19.27 2.57
C SER A 277 -12.55 18.43 2.95
N PRO A 278 -11.33 18.89 2.64
CA PRO A 278 -10.10 18.22 3.07
C PRO A 278 -10.04 18.01 4.59
N GLU A 279 -10.44 19.01 5.39
CA GLU A 279 -10.49 18.90 6.85
C GLU A 279 -11.51 17.86 7.33
N ARG A 280 -12.64 17.68 6.63
CA ARG A 280 -13.64 16.67 7.00
C ARG A 280 -13.08 15.25 6.96
N HIS A 281 -12.10 14.96 6.10
CA HIS A 281 -11.43 13.66 6.10
C HIS A 281 -10.70 13.40 7.44
N LEU A 282 -10.06 14.44 7.99
CA LEU A 282 -9.38 14.37 9.28
C LEU A 282 -10.36 14.25 10.44
N ASP A 283 -11.48 14.97 10.40
CA ASP A 283 -12.55 14.83 11.39
C ASP A 283 -13.06 13.39 11.44
N VAL A 284 -13.38 12.80 10.28
CA VAL A 284 -13.87 11.43 10.17
C VAL A 284 -12.82 10.43 10.64
N LEU A 285 -11.54 10.66 10.36
CA LEU A 285 -10.46 9.83 10.90
C LEU A 285 -10.41 9.88 12.43
N CYS A 286 -10.58 11.06 13.04
CA CYS A 286 -10.67 11.22 14.48
C CYS A 286 -11.90 10.52 15.07
N GLU A 287 -13.06 10.64 14.41
CA GLU A 287 -14.31 9.96 14.81
C GLU A 287 -14.14 8.42 14.83
N HIS A 288 -13.36 7.86 13.90
CA HIS A 288 -13.11 6.41 13.81
C HIS A 288 -11.96 5.94 14.71
N ALA A 289 -10.99 6.79 15.00
CA ALA A 289 -9.79 6.46 15.77
C ALA A 289 -9.37 7.62 16.70
N PRO A 290 -10.11 7.91 17.78
CA PRO A 290 -9.91 9.11 18.61
C PRO A 290 -8.58 9.14 19.37
N ARG A 291 -7.96 7.97 19.60
CA ARG A 291 -6.62 7.85 20.19
C ARG A 291 -5.50 8.02 19.18
N LEU A 292 -5.77 7.89 17.88
CA LEU A 292 -4.74 8.03 16.86
C LEU A 292 -4.26 9.49 16.84
N ARG A 293 -2.94 9.65 16.79
CA ARG A 293 -2.29 10.92 16.52
C ARG A 293 -1.50 10.77 15.23
N VAL A 294 -1.48 11.84 14.46
CA VAL A 294 -0.72 11.91 13.21
C VAL A 294 0.28 13.03 13.30
N ASP A 295 1.34 12.89 12.54
CA ASP A 295 2.51 13.71 12.59
C ASP A 295 2.58 14.72 11.44
N ALA A 296 2.04 14.31 10.29
CA ALA A 296 1.97 15.14 9.10
C ALA A 296 0.74 14.80 8.25
N VAL A 297 0.18 15.81 7.59
CA VAL A 297 -0.87 15.67 6.57
C VAL A 297 -0.34 16.25 5.27
N ILE A 298 -0.26 15.44 4.22
CA ILE A 298 0.13 15.87 2.87
C ILE A 298 -1.13 16.05 2.04
N ALA A 299 -1.25 17.21 1.42
CA ALA A 299 -2.36 17.51 0.52
C ALA A 299 -1.90 18.36 -0.67
N ASP A 300 -2.64 18.23 -1.78
CA ASP A 300 -2.39 19.04 -2.96
C ASP A 300 -2.91 20.47 -2.77
N THR A 301 -2.10 21.45 -3.18
CA THR A 301 -2.47 22.86 -3.03
C THR A 301 -3.76 23.21 -3.78
N ASP A 302 -3.99 22.62 -4.95
CA ASP A 302 -5.14 22.92 -5.81
C ASP A 302 -6.40 22.19 -5.30
N SER A 303 -6.24 21.14 -4.50
CA SER A 303 -7.33 20.40 -3.84
C SER A 303 -7.75 20.99 -2.48
N VAL A 304 -7.05 22.00 -1.97
CA VAL A 304 -7.30 22.60 -0.65
C VAL A 304 -7.71 24.07 -0.77
N PRO A 305 -9.01 24.37 -0.93
CA PRO A 305 -9.48 25.75 -1.13
C PRO A 305 -9.30 26.63 0.11
N THR A 306 -9.23 26.04 1.31
CA THR A 306 -9.06 26.77 2.57
C THR A 306 -7.90 26.19 3.42
N PRO A 307 -6.64 26.50 3.09
CA PRO A 307 -5.45 25.98 3.77
C PRO A 307 -5.47 26.10 5.30
N ASP A 308 -6.00 27.20 5.83
CA ASP A 308 -6.03 27.45 7.28
C ASP A 308 -7.04 26.55 8.02
N ARG A 309 -8.09 26.05 7.35
CA ARG A 309 -8.99 25.06 7.95
C ARG A 309 -8.30 23.71 8.07
N LEU A 310 -7.65 23.27 6.99
CA LEU A 310 -6.89 22.02 7.00
C LEU A 310 -5.74 22.07 8.01
N ARG A 311 -4.99 23.18 8.09
CA ARG A 311 -3.91 23.35 9.07
C ARG A 311 -4.42 23.23 10.51
N ARG A 312 -5.58 23.80 10.82
CA ARG A 312 -6.20 23.69 12.16
C ARG A 312 -6.62 22.26 12.47
N ALA A 313 -7.35 21.61 11.57
CA ALA A 313 -7.76 20.22 11.74
C ALA A 313 -6.56 19.25 11.86
N ALA A 314 -5.49 19.49 11.09
CA ALA A 314 -4.25 18.73 11.24
C ALA A 314 -3.62 18.94 12.62
N ALA A 315 -3.56 20.19 13.11
CA ALA A 315 -2.99 20.51 14.42
C ALA A 315 -3.77 19.87 15.58
N GLU A 316 -5.09 19.73 15.47
CA GLU A 316 -5.95 19.03 16.45
C GLU A 316 -5.59 17.54 16.58
N LEU A 317 -5.07 16.94 15.50
CA LEU A 317 -4.54 15.56 15.49
C LEU A 317 -3.05 15.47 15.88
N GLY A 318 -2.39 16.61 16.14
CA GLY A 318 -0.95 16.70 16.41
C GLY A 318 -0.06 16.83 15.16
N ALA A 319 -0.65 17.01 13.98
CA ALA A 319 0.06 17.02 12.71
C ALA A 319 0.36 18.43 12.17
N GLN A 320 1.39 18.50 11.34
CA GLN A 320 1.65 19.65 10.47
C GLN A 320 1.10 19.37 9.06
N ALA A 321 0.39 20.34 8.47
CA ALA A 321 -0.09 20.22 7.10
C ALA A 321 0.98 20.71 6.09
N HIS A 322 1.34 19.84 5.15
CA HIS A 322 2.29 20.08 4.07
C HIS A 322 1.53 20.19 2.74
N LEU A 323 1.48 21.39 2.19
CA LEU A 323 0.83 21.69 0.92
C LEU A 323 1.86 21.84 -0.19
N ALA A 324 1.72 21.05 -1.24
CA ALA A 324 2.53 21.12 -2.44
C ALA A 324 1.70 20.67 -3.65
N ARG A 325 2.11 21.05 -4.86
CA ARG A 325 1.53 20.46 -6.08
C ARG A 325 2.05 19.03 -6.21
N ILE A 326 1.18 18.07 -5.95
CA ILE A 326 1.46 16.63 -5.93
C ILE A 326 0.56 15.86 -6.89
N ALA A 327 -0.33 16.53 -7.64
CA ALA A 327 -1.05 15.96 -8.77
C ALA A 327 -0.20 15.94 -10.07
N THR A 328 -0.43 14.97 -10.94
CA THR A 328 0.16 14.98 -12.28
C THR A 328 -0.49 16.06 -13.14
N ARG A 329 0.29 16.75 -13.99
CA ARG A 329 -0.24 17.80 -14.88
C ARG A 329 -1.23 17.28 -15.93
N GLN A 330 -1.08 16.02 -16.35
CA GLN A 330 -1.89 15.41 -17.41
C GLN A 330 -3.14 14.70 -16.88
N ALA A 331 -3.14 14.31 -15.61
CA ALA A 331 -4.24 13.62 -14.95
C ALA A 331 -4.36 14.16 -13.50
N PRO A 332 -5.14 15.23 -13.28
CA PRO A 332 -5.20 15.93 -11.98
C PRO A 332 -5.84 15.08 -10.87
N ASP A 333 -6.46 13.95 -11.21
CA ASP A 333 -6.98 12.94 -10.31
C ASP A 333 -5.92 11.92 -9.85
N ARG A 334 -4.68 12.02 -10.36
CA ARG A 334 -3.58 11.09 -10.06
C ARG A 334 -2.40 11.82 -9.41
N HIS A 335 -1.88 11.27 -8.31
CA HIS A 335 -0.66 11.78 -7.70
C HIS A 335 0.56 11.56 -8.60
N ASP A 336 1.39 12.59 -8.68
CA ASP A 336 2.72 12.51 -9.28
C ASP A 336 3.68 11.82 -8.30
N PRO A 337 4.27 10.67 -8.68
CA PRO A 337 5.11 9.91 -7.76
C PRO A 337 6.37 10.64 -7.29
N GLU A 338 6.92 11.55 -8.10
CA GLU A 338 8.13 12.29 -7.76
C GLU A 338 7.79 13.46 -6.82
N ALA A 339 6.76 14.24 -7.15
CA ALA A 339 6.29 15.33 -6.31
C ALA A 339 5.79 14.82 -4.95
N LEU A 340 5.08 13.69 -4.92
CA LEU A 340 4.67 13.05 -3.67
C LEU A 340 5.88 12.59 -2.85
N ALA A 341 6.91 12.01 -3.49
CA ALA A 341 8.13 11.61 -2.78
C ALA A 341 8.88 12.80 -2.18
N VAL A 342 8.96 13.92 -2.89
CA VAL A 342 9.56 15.17 -2.38
C VAL A 342 8.76 15.71 -1.18
N SER A 343 7.42 15.73 -1.28
CA SER A 343 6.55 16.16 -0.18
C SER A 343 6.69 15.27 1.05
N LEU A 344 6.83 13.95 0.85
CA LEU A 344 7.10 12.99 1.92
C LEU A 344 8.43 13.26 2.62
N LEU A 345 9.52 13.47 1.88
CA LEU A 345 10.82 13.80 2.47
C LEU A 345 10.76 15.09 3.30
N ALA A 346 10.05 16.11 2.80
CA ALA A 346 9.84 17.35 3.53
C ALA A 346 9.04 17.13 4.83
N ALA A 347 7.98 16.32 4.80
CA ALA A 347 7.17 15.97 5.98
C ALA A 347 7.94 15.15 7.02
N LEU A 348 8.97 14.42 6.58
CA LEU A 348 9.90 13.68 7.44
C LEU A 348 11.05 14.55 7.97
N GLY A 349 11.11 15.84 7.64
CA GLY A 349 12.21 16.73 8.03
C GLY A 349 13.55 16.37 7.37
N ARG A 350 13.54 15.56 6.30
CA ARG A 350 14.73 15.13 5.56
C ARG A 350 14.95 16.07 4.38
N ARG A 351 16.12 16.72 4.31
CA ARG A 351 16.46 17.63 3.20
C ARG A 351 16.67 16.83 1.91
N THR A 352 16.03 17.27 0.82
CA THR A 352 16.36 16.83 -0.55
C THR A 352 17.62 17.55 -1.01
N SER A 353 18.76 16.88 -1.06
CA SER A 353 19.87 17.36 -1.90
C SER A 353 19.53 17.04 -3.36
N ALA A 354 19.32 18.04 -4.21
CA ALA A 354 19.14 17.82 -5.66
C ALA A 354 19.78 18.95 -6.48
N PRO A 355 20.15 18.74 -7.77
CA PRO A 355 19.97 17.52 -8.58
C PRO A 355 21.24 17.01 -9.32
N SER A 356 21.36 15.69 -9.51
CA SER A 356 21.64 15.03 -10.82
C SER A 356 21.82 13.51 -10.63
N SER A 357 21.12 12.73 -11.45
CA SER A 357 20.98 11.25 -11.49
C SER A 357 20.24 10.57 -10.31
N THR A 358 18.92 10.52 -10.46
CA THR A 358 18.05 9.36 -10.14
C THR A 358 18.00 8.91 -8.68
N LEU A 359 16.94 9.31 -7.97
CA LEU A 359 16.34 8.57 -6.85
C LEU A 359 16.36 7.06 -7.18
N ILE A 360 17.15 6.30 -6.42
CA ILE A 360 17.54 4.89 -6.61
C ILE A 360 17.71 4.50 -8.10
N GLY A 361 18.91 4.77 -8.63
CA GLY A 361 19.27 4.67 -10.04
C GLY A 361 18.89 3.38 -10.79
N ALA A 362 18.06 3.55 -11.83
CA ALA A 362 18.00 2.63 -12.97
C ALA A 362 19.01 3.10 -14.03
N LYS A 363 20.12 2.37 -14.19
CA LYS A 363 21.01 2.52 -15.36
C LYS A 363 20.36 1.79 -16.54
N VAL A 364 19.73 2.53 -17.44
CA VAL A 364 19.31 2.00 -18.75
C VAL A 364 20.47 2.18 -19.72
N LYS A 365 20.99 1.06 -20.25
CA LYS A 365 21.87 1.07 -21.43
C LYS A 365 21.00 1.27 -22.67
N THR A 366 21.14 2.40 -23.34
CA THR A 366 20.61 2.60 -24.70
C THR A 366 21.45 1.81 -25.68
N ALA A 367 20.84 0.83 -26.34
CA ALA A 367 21.35 0.22 -27.57
C ALA A 367 20.61 0.86 -28.74
N GLU A 368 21.36 1.58 -29.59
CA GLU A 368 20.88 2.10 -30.87
C GLU A 368 20.54 0.92 -31.80
N ARG A 369 19.38 0.98 -32.43
CA ARG A 369 19.05 0.16 -33.62
C ARG A 369 18.63 1.09 -34.73
N ASP A 370 19.49 1.17 -35.74
CA ASP A 370 19.19 1.68 -37.07
C ASP A 370 18.09 0.84 -37.72
N THR A 371 17.02 1.49 -38.19
CA THR A 371 16.19 0.94 -39.26
C THR A 371 15.87 2.03 -40.27
N ALA A 372 16.52 1.93 -41.43
CA ALA A 372 16.15 2.61 -42.66
C ALA A 372 14.80 2.09 -43.18
N VAL A 373 13.93 3.00 -43.61
CA VAL A 373 12.66 2.69 -44.28
C VAL A 373 12.72 3.30 -45.69
N ALA A 374 12.43 2.47 -46.70
CA ALA A 374 12.09 2.89 -48.06
C ALA A 374 10.61 2.57 -48.34
N PRO A 375 9.90 3.36 -49.17
CA PRO A 375 8.45 3.27 -49.32
C PRO A 375 8.03 2.35 -50.47
N GLY A 376 6.89 1.67 -50.31
CA GLY A 376 6.25 0.87 -51.36
C GLY A 376 4.72 0.98 -51.25
N GLU A 377 4.12 1.53 -52.30
CA GLU A 377 2.69 1.74 -52.52
C GLU A 377 1.90 0.41 -52.63
N ARG A 378 0.62 0.41 -52.20
CA ARG A 378 -0.52 0.13 -53.09
C ARG A 378 -1.89 0.29 -52.42
N GLN A 379 -2.82 0.66 -53.29
CA GLN A 379 -4.23 1.08 -53.13
C GLN A 379 -5.18 -0.03 -52.68
N GLY A 380 -6.37 0.37 -52.19
CA GLY A 380 -7.60 -0.39 -52.47
C GLY A 380 -8.76 -0.30 -51.47
N ARG A 381 -9.62 0.71 -51.65
CA ARG A 381 -11.10 0.75 -51.54
C ARG A 381 -11.84 0.05 -50.39
N GLY A 382 -12.82 0.75 -49.80
CA GLY A 382 -14.07 0.14 -49.34
C GLY A 382 -14.81 0.84 -48.21
N SER A 383 -15.80 1.65 -48.59
CA SER A 383 -16.88 2.26 -47.78
C SER A 383 -17.57 1.28 -46.81
N THR A 384 -17.95 1.74 -45.60
CA THR A 384 -19.35 2.04 -45.22
C THR A 384 -19.44 2.52 -43.76
N ASP A 385 -20.08 3.67 -43.63
CA ASP A 385 -21.15 4.03 -42.70
C ASP A 385 -21.04 3.93 -41.18
N SER A 386 -21.66 4.96 -40.63
CA SER A 386 -21.78 5.42 -39.26
C SER A 386 -22.64 4.51 -38.39
N GLU A 387 -22.23 4.32 -37.13
CA GLU A 387 -23.17 4.19 -36.02
C GLU A 387 -22.48 4.49 -34.69
N ARG A 388 -23.03 5.48 -33.98
CA ARG A 388 -22.61 5.92 -32.65
C ARG A 388 -22.87 4.79 -31.65
N ARG A 389 -21.85 4.37 -30.90
CA ARG A 389 -22.01 3.56 -29.68
C ARG A 389 -21.48 4.34 -28.49
N GLY A 390 -22.35 4.46 -27.49
CA GLY A 390 -22.10 5.11 -26.22
C GLY A 390 -20.95 4.47 -25.46
N GLU A 391 -20.27 5.31 -24.69
CA GLU A 391 -19.15 4.99 -23.83
C GLU A 391 -19.63 4.24 -22.58
N ASP A 392 -18.95 3.14 -22.25
CA ASP A 392 -19.13 2.31 -21.06
C ASP A 392 -18.08 2.74 -20.00
N PRO A 393 -18.48 3.07 -18.75
CA PRO A 393 -17.60 3.71 -17.77
C PRO A 393 -16.56 2.78 -17.08
N TRP A 394 -16.19 1.65 -17.67
CA TRP A 394 -15.22 0.70 -17.08
C TRP A 394 -13.96 0.50 -17.92
N ARG A 395 -13.40 1.58 -18.45
CA ARG A 395 -12.03 1.61 -18.98
C ARG A 395 -11.08 2.35 -18.06
#